data_AF-A0A5N5H0D5-F1
#
_entry.id   AF-A0A5N5H0D5-F1
#
_cell.length_a   1.000
_cell.length_b   1.000
_cell.length_c   1.000
_cell.angle_alpha   90.00
_cell.angle_beta   90.00
_cell.angle_gamma   90.00
#
_symmetry.space_group_name_H-M   'P 1'
#
loop_
_entity.id
_entity.type
_entity.pdbx_description
1 polymer ?
#
loop_
_entity_poly.entity_id
_entity_poly.type
_entity_poly.pdbx_seq_one_letter_code
_entity_poly.pdbx_strand_id
1 'polypeptide(L)'
;MIQTGNIFYRPREKQAKADQKRAKFFQAEGDPLTLLAVYEAWKASNFSGPWCFENFVQSRSLRRAQDVRKQLLSIMDKNFTKIRKAIPAGLFFHAARKDPQEAYRTLTENQPVYIHPSSALFQRQPDWVIYHELVMTTKEYMREVTVINPKWLVELAPRSFKFSDPSKMSKRQRQERIEPLYDRYNEPNSWRLSRRRG
;
A
#
# COMPACT_ATOMS: atom_id res chain seq x y z
N MET A 1 -19.18 -0.85 -18.64
CA MET A 1 -20.51 -1.49 -18.78
C MET A 1 -21.62 -0.57 -18.31
N ILE A 2 -21.56 -0.02 -17.09
CA ILE A 2 -22.61 0.89 -16.58
C ILE A 2 -22.67 2.22 -17.36
N GLN A 3 -21.52 2.74 -17.80
CA GLN A 3 -21.41 4.02 -18.49
C GLN A 3 -21.74 3.98 -20.00
N THR A 4 -22.02 2.80 -20.56
CA THR A 4 -22.08 2.59 -22.02
C THR A 4 -23.50 2.50 -22.59
N GLY A 5 -24.53 2.84 -21.80
CA GLY A 5 -25.94 2.71 -22.19
C GLY A 5 -26.44 1.26 -22.13
N ASN A 6 -27.69 1.02 -22.58
CA ASN A 6 -28.29 -0.32 -22.53
C ASN A 6 -27.56 -1.28 -23.48
N ILE A 7 -26.98 -2.33 -22.90
CA ILE A 7 -26.15 -3.33 -23.59
C ILE A 7 -27.00 -4.40 -24.28
N PHE A 8 -28.23 -4.61 -23.83
CA PHE A 8 -29.13 -5.61 -24.38
C PHE A 8 -29.97 -5.06 -25.54
N TYR A 9 -30.17 -5.88 -26.56
CA TYR A 9 -31.01 -5.59 -27.72
C TYR A 9 -32.23 -6.51 -27.73
N ARG A 10 -33.44 -5.94 -27.76
CA ARG A 10 -34.70 -6.72 -27.67
C ARG A 10 -35.62 -6.43 -28.87
N PRO A 11 -35.42 -7.08 -30.03
CA PRO A 11 -36.29 -6.93 -31.19
C PRO A 11 -37.71 -7.41 -30.91
N ARG A 12 -38.74 -6.72 -31.42
CA ARG A 12 -40.16 -7.09 -31.22
C ARG A 12 -40.49 -8.51 -31.69
N GLU A 13 -39.89 -8.95 -32.79
CA GLU A 13 -40.13 -10.28 -33.37
C GLU A 13 -39.42 -11.42 -32.61
N LYS A 14 -38.39 -11.11 -31.82
CA LYS A 14 -37.51 -12.11 -31.17
C LYS A 14 -37.41 -11.91 -29.66
N GLN A 15 -38.42 -11.31 -29.03
CA GLN A 15 -38.40 -10.97 -27.61
C GLN A 15 -38.15 -12.19 -26.72
N ALA A 16 -38.91 -13.28 -26.91
CA ALA A 16 -38.77 -14.49 -26.11
C ALA A 16 -37.36 -15.10 -26.19
N LYS A 17 -36.75 -15.09 -27.38
CA LYS A 17 -35.39 -15.61 -27.59
C LYS A 17 -34.33 -14.69 -26.95
N ALA A 18 -34.51 -13.37 -27.04
CA ALA A 18 -33.63 -12.39 -26.40
C ALA A 18 -33.69 -12.50 -24.88
N ASP A 19 -34.89 -12.65 -24.32
CA ASP A 19 -35.11 -12.78 -22.88
C ASP A 19 -34.52 -14.11 -22.36
N GLN A 20 -34.68 -15.21 -23.10
CA GLN A 20 -34.05 -16.50 -22.76
C GLN A 20 -32.52 -16.42 -22.76
N LYS A 21 -31.91 -15.75 -23.76
CA LYS A 21 -30.45 -15.56 -23.81
C LYS A 21 -29.96 -14.67 -22.68
N ARG A 22 -30.70 -13.60 -22.36
CA ARG A 22 -30.38 -12.69 -21.26
C ARG A 22 -30.45 -13.39 -19.89
N ALA A 23 -31.46 -14.22 -19.67
CA ALA A 23 -31.64 -14.96 -18.42
C ALA A 23 -30.45 -15.87 -18.07
N LYS A 24 -29.68 -16.35 -19.07
CA LYS A 24 -28.47 -17.16 -18.83
C LYS A 24 -27.36 -16.43 -18.09
N PHE A 25 -27.37 -15.11 -18.10
CA PHE A 25 -26.34 -14.29 -17.46
C PHE A 25 -26.80 -13.70 -16.12
N PHE A 26 -28.04 -13.95 -15.71
CA PHE A 26 -28.58 -13.39 -14.47
C PHE A 26 -27.81 -13.92 -13.26
N GLN A 27 -27.32 -12.97 -12.47
CA GLN A 27 -26.69 -13.20 -11.18
C GLN A 27 -27.68 -12.78 -10.10
N ALA A 28 -27.88 -13.64 -9.10
CA ALA A 28 -28.84 -13.41 -8.01
C ALA A 28 -28.45 -12.18 -7.17
N GLU A 29 -27.16 -11.85 -7.17
CA GLU A 29 -26.51 -10.77 -6.44
C GLU A 29 -26.69 -9.40 -7.13
N GLY A 30 -27.20 -9.37 -8.37
CA GLY A 30 -27.72 -8.15 -8.99
C GLY A 30 -27.27 -7.87 -10.42
N ASP A 31 -27.83 -6.79 -10.98
CA ASP A 31 -27.60 -6.33 -12.35
C ASP A 31 -26.12 -5.99 -12.67
N PRO A 32 -25.34 -5.35 -11.77
CA PRO A 32 -23.93 -5.09 -12.06
C PRO A 32 -23.12 -6.38 -12.30
N LEU A 33 -23.42 -7.45 -11.55
CA LEU A 33 -22.77 -8.75 -11.69
C LEU A 33 -23.28 -9.50 -12.94
N THR A 34 -24.55 -9.34 -13.28
CA THR A 34 -25.09 -9.79 -14.59
C THR A 34 -24.34 -9.14 -15.76
N LEU A 35 -24.06 -7.83 -15.69
CA LEU A 35 -23.29 -7.12 -16.71
C LEU A 35 -21.81 -7.59 -16.76
N LEU A 36 -21.24 -7.94 -15.61
CA LEU A 36 -19.90 -8.52 -15.54
C LEU A 36 -19.86 -9.90 -16.22
N ALA A 37 -20.82 -10.77 -15.91
CA ALA A 37 -20.93 -12.10 -16.51
C ALA A 37 -21.04 -12.04 -18.05
N VAL A 38 -21.82 -11.09 -18.59
CA VAL A 38 -21.89 -10.85 -20.04
C VAL A 38 -20.53 -10.42 -20.62
N TYR A 39 -19.82 -9.50 -19.95
CA TYR A 39 -18.51 -9.05 -20.40
C TYR A 39 -17.47 -10.16 -20.37
N GLU A 40 -17.46 -11.00 -19.33
CA GLU A 40 -16.56 -12.14 -19.19
C GLU A 40 -16.83 -13.22 -20.24
N ALA A 41 -18.10 -13.52 -20.51
CA ALA A 41 -18.46 -14.46 -21.57
C ALA A 41 -18.10 -13.95 -22.97
N TRP A 42 -18.23 -12.65 -23.22
CA TRP A 42 -17.77 -12.03 -24.47
C TRP A 42 -16.23 -12.04 -24.60
N LYS A 43 -15.53 -11.82 -23.49
CA LYS A 43 -14.06 -11.92 -23.44
C LYS A 43 -13.60 -13.36 -23.70
N ALA A 44 -14.27 -14.35 -23.12
CA ALA A 44 -13.97 -15.77 -23.33
C ALA A 44 -14.23 -16.21 -24.79
N SER A 45 -15.16 -15.55 -25.49
CA SER A 45 -15.39 -15.75 -26.93
C SER A 45 -14.47 -14.90 -27.82
N ASN A 46 -13.31 -14.46 -27.32
CA ASN A 46 -12.33 -13.65 -28.04
C ASN A 46 -12.89 -12.36 -28.64
N PHE A 47 -13.81 -11.71 -27.91
CA PHE A 47 -14.44 -10.47 -28.33
C PHE A 47 -15.23 -10.58 -29.66
N SER A 48 -15.78 -11.77 -29.92
CA SER A 48 -16.47 -12.11 -31.17
C SER A 48 -17.71 -11.23 -31.44
N GLY A 49 -17.80 -10.70 -32.67
CA GLY A 49 -18.98 -9.97 -33.16
C GLY A 49 -20.20 -10.87 -33.38
N PRO A 50 -20.06 -12.03 -34.04
CA PRO A 50 -21.14 -13.02 -34.16
C PRO A 50 -21.73 -13.45 -32.81
N TRP A 51 -20.87 -13.64 -31.80
CA TRP A 51 -21.33 -13.99 -30.44
C TRP A 51 -22.27 -12.93 -29.86
N CYS A 52 -21.99 -11.64 -30.09
CA CYS A 52 -22.85 -10.55 -29.66
C CYS A 52 -24.24 -10.63 -30.33
N PHE A 53 -24.28 -10.96 -31.62
CA PHE A 53 -25.54 -11.11 -32.36
C PHE A 53 -26.38 -12.28 -31.82
N GLU A 54 -25.75 -13.44 -31.58
CA GLU A 54 -26.43 -14.63 -31.06
C GLU A 54 -26.98 -14.47 -29.63
N ASN A 55 -26.33 -13.63 -28.82
CA ASN A 55 -26.71 -13.37 -27.43
C ASN A 55 -27.49 -12.07 -27.26
N PHE A 56 -27.89 -11.41 -28.35
CA PHE A 56 -28.67 -10.17 -28.32
C PHE A 56 -27.99 -9.04 -27.52
N VAL A 57 -26.66 -8.96 -27.67
CA VAL A 57 -25.83 -7.94 -27.02
C VAL A 57 -25.29 -6.96 -28.06
N GLN A 58 -25.28 -5.68 -27.72
CA GLN A 58 -24.75 -4.64 -28.59
C GLN A 58 -23.21 -4.65 -28.61
N SER A 59 -22.63 -5.13 -29.71
CA SER A 59 -21.17 -5.20 -29.91
C SER A 59 -20.47 -3.84 -29.73
N ARG A 60 -21.09 -2.76 -30.23
CA ARG A 60 -20.54 -1.40 -30.10
C ARG A 60 -20.43 -0.96 -28.63
N SER A 61 -21.44 -1.27 -27.82
CA SER A 61 -21.49 -0.93 -26.40
C SER A 61 -20.47 -1.73 -25.59
N LEU A 62 -20.28 -3.01 -25.91
CA LEU A 62 -19.24 -3.87 -25.31
C LEU A 62 -17.82 -3.40 -25.66
N ARG A 63 -17.56 -3.04 -26.91
CA ARG A 63 -16.26 -2.46 -27.33
C ARG A 63 -15.97 -1.16 -26.59
N ARG A 64 -16.95 -0.24 -26.52
CA ARG A 64 -16.80 0.99 -25.73
C ARG A 64 -16.48 0.69 -24.26
N ALA A 65 -17.12 -0.31 -23.67
CA ALA A 65 -16.85 -0.71 -22.30
C ALA A 65 -15.44 -1.29 -22.13
N GLN A 66 -14.93 -2.04 -23.12
CA GLN A 66 -13.56 -2.52 -23.15
C GLN A 66 -12.55 -1.36 -23.26
N ASP A 67 -12.81 -0.37 -24.12
CA ASP A 67 -11.93 0.78 -24.29
C ASP A 67 -11.86 1.63 -23.02
N VAL A 68 -13.01 1.91 -22.38
CA VAL A 68 -13.05 2.58 -21.07
C VAL A 68 -12.28 1.76 -20.02
N ARG A 69 -12.45 0.44 -20.00
CA ARG A 69 -11.70 -0.42 -19.07
C ARG A 69 -10.19 -0.38 -19.35
N LYS A 70 -9.76 -0.38 -20.61
CA LYS A 70 -8.34 -0.25 -20.99
C LYS A 70 -7.78 1.11 -20.59
N GLN A 71 -8.52 2.19 -20.83
CA GLN A 71 -8.16 3.53 -20.39
C GLN A 71 -8.04 3.59 -18.86
N LEU A 72 -9.03 3.07 -18.13
CA LEU A 72 -8.96 3.01 -16.67
C LEU A 72 -7.79 2.17 -16.18
N LEU A 73 -7.50 1.02 -16.80
CA LEU A 73 -6.30 0.25 -16.47
C LEU A 73 -4.99 0.99 -16.79
N SER A 74 -4.98 1.76 -17.88
CA SER A 74 -3.83 2.57 -18.28
C SER A 74 -3.62 3.77 -17.34
N ILE A 75 -4.71 4.35 -16.82
CA ILE A 75 -4.69 5.46 -15.86
C ILE A 75 -4.43 4.94 -14.44
N MET A 76 -4.89 3.71 -14.15
CA MET A 76 -4.59 2.95 -12.94
C MET A 76 -3.13 2.48 -13.00
N ASP A 77 -2.25 3.46 -12.99
CA ASP A 77 -0.82 3.34 -12.83
C ASP A 77 -0.62 2.58 -11.51
N LYS A 78 -0.26 1.29 -11.58
CA LYS A 78 0.18 0.49 -10.43
C LYS A 78 1.54 0.97 -9.92
N ASN A 79 1.72 2.29 -9.91
CA ASN A 79 2.88 2.95 -9.41
C ASN A 79 2.77 2.95 -7.89
N PHE A 80 3.19 1.82 -7.32
CA PHE A 80 3.26 1.63 -5.88
C PHE A 80 4.04 2.76 -5.20
N THR A 81 4.91 3.48 -5.92
CA THR A 81 5.59 4.68 -5.43
C THR A 81 4.60 5.84 -5.20
N LYS A 82 3.68 6.12 -6.13
CA LYS A 82 2.65 7.16 -5.95
C LYS A 82 1.71 6.81 -4.81
N ILE A 83 1.29 5.55 -4.72
CA ILE A 83 0.44 5.03 -3.64
C ILE A 83 1.17 5.16 -2.29
N ARG A 84 2.41 4.68 -2.21
CA ARG A 84 3.24 4.79 -0.99
C ARG A 84 3.58 6.23 -0.62
N LYS A 85 3.63 7.16 -1.58
CA LYS A 85 3.82 8.59 -1.32
C LYS A 85 2.54 9.25 -0.78
N ALA A 86 1.36 8.77 -1.18
CA ALA A 86 0.09 9.29 -0.65
C ALA A 86 -0.13 8.94 0.83
N ILE A 87 0.35 7.77 1.30
CA ILE A 87 0.18 7.32 2.69
C ILE A 87 0.76 8.31 3.72
N PRO A 88 2.03 8.77 3.60
CA PRO A 88 2.58 9.81 4.48
C PRO A 88 1.80 11.12 4.49
N ALA A 89 1.02 11.45 3.46
CA ALA A 89 0.28 12.72 3.44
C ALA A 89 -0.76 12.80 4.57
N GLY A 90 -1.35 11.66 4.97
CA GLY A 90 -2.28 11.58 6.09
C GLY A 90 -1.66 11.06 7.40
N LEU A 91 -0.64 10.20 7.30
CA LEU A 91 -0.07 9.47 8.45
C LEU A 91 1.35 9.90 8.81
N PHE A 92 1.77 11.12 8.45
CA PHE A 92 3.14 11.58 8.70
C PHE A 92 3.55 11.60 10.18
N PHE A 93 2.60 11.75 11.11
CA PHE A 93 2.86 11.68 12.56
C PHE A 93 3.19 10.25 13.04
N HIS A 94 2.77 9.23 12.30
CA HIS A 94 3.01 7.80 12.60
C HIS A 94 4.26 7.28 11.89
N ALA A 95 5.27 8.13 11.73
CA ALA A 95 6.54 7.76 11.14
C ALA A 95 7.50 7.22 12.20
N ALA A 96 8.22 6.16 11.86
CA ALA A 96 9.27 5.58 12.70
C ALA A 96 10.54 5.31 11.88
N ARG A 97 11.68 5.43 12.56
CA ARG A 97 13.01 5.12 12.00
C ARG A 97 13.68 4.01 12.76
N LYS A 98 14.47 3.20 12.07
CA LYS A 98 15.30 2.17 12.69
C LYS A 98 16.36 2.83 13.57
N ASP A 99 16.51 2.33 14.79
CA ASP A 99 17.54 2.79 15.72
C ASP A 99 18.72 1.80 15.68
N PRO A 100 19.98 2.25 15.87
CA PRO A 100 21.12 1.33 15.90
C PRO A 100 21.24 0.49 17.18
N GLN A 101 20.69 0.97 18.30
CA GLN A 101 20.76 0.30 19.61
C GLN A 101 19.46 -0.43 19.95
N GLU A 102 18.33 0.16 19.59
CA GLU A 102 16.99 -0.44 19.74
C GLU A 102 16.45 -0.94 18.38
N ALA A 103 15.19 -1.40 18.32
CA ALA A 103 14.58 -1.79 17.04
C ALA A 103 14.17 -0.56 16.19
N TYR A 104 13.16 0.19 16.64
CA TYR A 104 12.68 1.40 15.98
C TYR A 104 12.34 2.48 17.00
N ARG A 105 12.37 3.74 16.57
CA ARG A 105 11.88 4.88 17.33
C ARG A 105 10.90 5.74 16.53
N THR A 106 9.83 6.16 17.16
CA THR A 106 8.86 7.10 16.58
C THR A 106 9.50 8.47 16.36
N LEU A 107 9.17 9.16 15.27
CA LEU A 107 9.75 10.46 14.97
C LEU A 107 9.16 11.59 15.83
N THR A 108 7.90 11.45 16.25
CA THR A 108 7.19 12.48 17.03
C THR A 108 7.57 12.42 18.51
N GLU A 109 7.55 11.24 19.10
CA GLU A 109 7.67 11.05 20.55
C GLU A 109 8.99 10.39 20.98
N ASN A 110 9.82 9.94 20.01
CA ASN A 110 11.09 9.25 20.27
C ASN A 110 10.91 8.01 21.17
N GLN A 111 9.75 7.35 21.07
CA GLN A 111 9.39 6.15 21.82
C GLN A 111 9.91 4.88 21.13
N PRO A 112 10.38 3.89 21.90
CA PRO A 112 10.84 2.61 21.38
C PRO A 112 9.68 1.73 20.92
N VAL A 113 9.67 1.39 19.63
CA VAL A 113 8.60 0.58 19.01
C VAL A 113 9.19 -0.56 18.19
N TYR A 114 8.37 -1.58 17.92
CA TYR A 114 8.79 -2.81 17.23
C TYR A 114 7.84 -3.16 16.08
N ILE A 115 8.33 -3.75 14.99
CA ILE A 115 7.44 -4.28 13.95
C ILE A 115 6.73 -5.52 14.51
N HIS A 116 5.40 -5.58 14.40
CA HIS A 116 4.63 -6.74 14.85
C HIS A 116 5.03 -8.01 14.06
N PRO A 117 5.15 -9.19 14.70
CA PRO A 117 5.55 -10.44 14.03
C PRO A 117 4.67 -10.86 12.84
N SER A 118 3.39 -10.46 12.83
CA SER A 118 2.48 -10.72 11.71
C SER A 118 2.71 -9.83 10.48
N SER A 119 3.55 -8.80 10.59
CA SER A 119 3.84 -7.90 9.46
C SER A 119 4.74 -8.57 8.43
N ALA A 120 4.44 -8.38 7.15
CA ALA A 120 5.31 -8.80 6.05
C ALA A 120 6.72 -8.17 6.10
N LEU A 121 6.91 -7.09 6.86
CA LEU A 121 8.20 -6.40 7.01
C LEU A 121 9.00 -6.86 8.24
N PHE A 122 8.51 -7.82 9.02
CA PHE A 122 9.13 -8.26 10.27
C PHE A 122 10.58 -8.75 10.06
N GLN A 123 10.84 -9.52 9.00
CA GLN A 123 12.19 -10.01 8.68
C GLN A 123 13.05 -8.98 7.95
N ARG A 124 12.45 -8.16 7.08
CA ARG A 124 13.18 -7.22 6.23
C ARG A 124 13.75 -6.02 7.01
N GLN A 125 13.04 -5.57 8.04
CA GLN A 125 13.43 -4.46 8.92
C GLN A 125 14.05 -3.24 8.21
N PRO A 126 13.27 -2.56 7.34
CA PRO A 126 13.73 -1.40 6.57
C PRO A 126 13.93 -0.15 7.46
N ASP A 127 14.79 0.78 7.03
CA ASP A 127 15.22 1.92 7.87
C ASP A 127 14.10 2.92 8.21
N TRP A 128 13.16 3.15 7.29
CA TRP A 128 12.10 4.14 7.43
C TRP A 128 10.75 3.54 7.12
N VAL A 129 9.82 3.70 8.06
CA VAL A 129 8.47 3.12 7.98
C VAL A 129 7.41 4.10 8.46
N ILE A 130 6.20 3.90 7.96
CA ILE A 130 4.97 4.43 8.56
C ILE A 130 4.14 3.25 9.06
N TYR A 131 3.50 3.43 10.21
CA TYR A 131 2.56 2.47 10.79
C TYR A 131 1.14 3.06 10.82
N HIS A 132 0.13 2.19 10.81
CA HIS A 132 -1.26 2.63 10.98
C HIS A 132 -1.60 2.81 12.45
N GLU A 133 -1.28 1.79 13.26
CA GLU A 133 -1.60 1.74 14.69
C GLU A 133 -0.44 1.18 15.51
N LEU A 134 -0.44 1.55 16.80
CA LEU A 134 0.39 0.96 17.83
C LEU A 134 -0.48 0.09 18.73
N VAL A 135 -0.01 -1.12 18.98
CA VAL A 135 -0.65 -2.06 19.92
C VAL A 135 0.32 -2.30 21.08
N MET A 136 -0.08 -1.83 22.27
CA MET A 136 0.65 -2.08 23.51
C MET A 136 0.38 -3.49 24.01
N THR A 137 1.44 -4.26 24.23
CA THR A 137 1.37 -5.59 24.87
C THR A 137 2.49 -5.70 25.92
N THR A 138 3.46 -6.60 25.72
CA THR A 138 4.74 -6.63 26.46
C THR A 138 5.72 -5.58 25.93
N LYS A 139 5.60 -5.25 24.65
CA LYS A 139 6.28 -4.16 23.95
C LYS A 139 5.25 -3.45 23.07
N GLU A 140 5.53 -2.21 22.69
CA GLU A 140 4.72 -1.49 21.72
C GLU A 140 5.03 -1.99 20.30
N TYR A 141 4.01 -2.54 19.64
CA TYR A 141 4.14 -3.08 18.29
C TYR A 141 3.39 -2.23 17.26
N MET A 142 4.08 -1.89 16.17
CA MET A 142 3.54 -1.28 14.97
C MET A 142 2.81 -2.33 14.12
N ARG A 143 1.58 -2.03 13.72
CA ARG A 143 0.81 -2.81 12.75
C ARG A 143 0.59 -2.04 11.44
N GLU A 144 0.34 -2.81 10.38
CA GLU A 144 0.13 -2.32 9.01
C GLU A 144 1.28 -1.41 8.52
N VAL A 145 2.50 -1.93 8.70
CA VAL A 145 3.73 -1.18 8.43
C VAL A 145 3.98 -1.07 6.93
N THR A 146 4.27 0.14 6.47
CA THR A 146 4.63 0.43 5.07
C THR A 146 6.00 1.10 5.00
N VAL A 147 6.85 0.65 4.07
CA VAL A 147 8.16 1.27 3.81
C VAL A 147 7.96 2.64 3.17
N ILE A 148 8.73 3.64 3.57
CA ILE A 148 8.67 4.99 2.99
C ILE A 148 10.04 5.52 2.63
N ASN A 149 10.09 6.51 1.73
CA ASN A 149 11.28 7.33 1.53
C ASN A 149 11.18 8.56 2.45
N PRO A 150 12.21 8.86 3.28
CA PRO A 150 12.18 10.01 4.18
C PRO A 150 12.01 11.36 3.45
N LYS A 151 12.38 11.46 2.16
CA LYS A 151 12.14 12.66 1.33
C LYS A 151 10.65 13.02 1.26
N TRP A 152 9.77 12.02 1.23
CA TRP A 152 8.33 12.27 1.13
C TRP A 152 7.78 12.95 2.40
N LEU A 153 8.32 12.65 3.58
CA LEU A 153 7.90 13.31 4.82
C LEU A 153 8.24 14.80 4.81
N VAL A 154 9.43 15.15 4.32
CA VAL A 154 9.88 16.55 4.22
C VAL A 154 9.08 17.30 3.15
N GLU A 155 8.76 16.66 2.03
CA GLU A 155 7.94 17.24 0.96
C GLU A 155 6.48 17.47 1.38
N LEU A 156 5.87 16.51 2.08
CA LEU A 156 4.44 16.51 2.40
C LEU A 156 4.13 17.22 3.72
N ALA A 157 5.05 17.19 4.68
CA ALA A 157 4.91 17.83 5.98
C ALA A 157 6.15 18.70 6.32
N PRO A 158 6.44 19.75 5.53
CA PRO A 158 7.64 20.59 5.70
C PRO A 158 7.66 21.40 7.00
N ARG A 159 6.49 21.60 7.63
CA ARG A 159 6.39 22.25 8.95
C ARG A 159 6.88 21.35 10.08
N SER A 160 6.68 20.05 9.94
CA SER A 160 7.02 19.05 10.97
C SER A 160 8.40 18.44 10.75
N PHE A 161 8.83 18.26 9.50
CA PHE A 161 10.10 17.58 9.18
C PHE A 161 11.05 18.47 8.38
N LYS A 162 12.33 18.38 8.73
CA LYS A 162 13.44 19.00 8.02
C LYS A 162 14.61 18.02 7.94
N PHE A 163 15.37 18.06 6.85
CA PHE A 163 16.63 17.34 6.79
C PHE A 163 17.64 17.94 7.78
N SER A 164 18.36 17.07 8.48
CA SER A 164 19.50 17.50 9.28
C SER A 164 20.60 17.99 8.36
N ASP A 165 21.18 19.15 8.67
CA ASP A 165 22.36 19.66 7.99
C ASP A 165 23.56 18.74 8.32
N PRO A 166 24.19 18.07 7.34
CA PRO A 166 25.28 17.14 7.59
C PRO A 166 26.51 17.82 8.19
N SER A 167 26.66 19.13 8.03
CA SER A 167 27.76 19.91 8.62
C SER A 167 27.54 20.25 10.10
N LYS A 168 26.33 20.02 10.63
CA LYS A 168 25.97 20.36 12.01
C LYS A 168 25.57 19.12 12.79
N MET A 169 26.42 18.74 13.74
CA MET A 169 26.10 17.67 14.69
C MET A 169 24.84 18.02 15.49
N SER A 170 23.83 17.16 15.42
CA SER A 170 22.61 17.28 16.20
C SER A 170 22.93 17.22 17.70
N LYS A 171 22.09 17.84 18.55
CA LYS A 171 22.20 17.74 20.01
C LYS A 171 22.24 16.27 20.47
N ARG A 172 21.50 15.38 19.79
CA ARG A 172 21.53 13.93 20.05
C ARG A 172 22.91 13.33 19.73
N GLN A 173 23.45 13.59 18.53
CA GLN A 173 24.77 13.09 18.13
C GLN A 173 25.89 13.58 19.05
N ARG A 174 25.78 14.80 19.58
CA ARG A 174 26.73 15.33 20.58
C ARG A 174 26.66 14.63 21.94
N GLN A 175 25.50 14.06 22.29
CA GLN A 175 25.28 13.36 23.55
C GLN A 175 25.54 11.85 23.44
N GLU A 176 25.63 11.30 22.22
CA GLU A 176 25.98 9.90 21.99
C GLU A 176 27.41 9.64 22.49
N ARG A 177 27.54 8.66 23.38
CA ARG A 177 28.82 8.19 23.93
C ARG A 177 29.14 6.85 23.31
N ILE A 178 30.34 6.72 22.76
CA ILE A 178 30.84 5.45 22.24
C ILE A 178 31.39 4.65 23.42
N GLU A 179 30.87 3.45 23.61
CA GLU A 179 31.44 2.47 24.52
C GLU A 179 32.19 1.40 23.73
N PRO A 180 33.32 0.87 24.27
CA PRO A 180 34.00 -0.23 23.63
C PRO A 180 33.12 -1.49 23.61
N LEU A 181 33.37 -2.37 22.64
CA LEU A 181 32.72 -3.66 22.54
C LEU A 181 32.91 -4.46 23.83
N TYR A 182 31.88 -5.24 24.18
CA TYR A 182 31.91 -6.08 25.37
C TYR A 182 33.07 -7.09 25.30
N ASP A 183 33.90 -7.09 26.34
CA ASP A 183 35.01 -8.02 26.52
C ASP A 183 34.69 -8.92 27.72
N ARG A 184 34.68 -10.25 27.50
CA ARG A 184 34.39 -11.24 28.54
C ARG A 184 35.52 -11.35 29.56
N TYR A 185 36.76 -11.06 29.17
CA TYR A 185 37.95 -11.31 29.99
C TYR A 185 38.29 -10.17 30.94
N ASN A 186 37.83 -8.95 30.61
CA ASN A 186 38.11 -7.76 31.38
C ASN A 186 36.85 -7.28 32.10
N GLU A 187 37.01 -6.80 33.34
CA GLU A 187 35.88 -6.22 34.05
C GLU A 187 35.31 -5.01 33.30
N PRO A 188 33.98 -4.79 33.37
CA PRO A 188 33.36 -3.60 32.80
C PRO A 188 34.04 -2.33 33.29
N ASN A 189 34.33 -1.41 32.36
CA ASN A 189 34.99 -0.12 32.62
C ASN A 189 36.46 -0.18 33.12
N SER A 190 37.11 -1.35 33.14
CA SER A 190 38.55 -1.47 33.47
C SER A 190 39.49 -0.70 32.52
N TRP A 191 39.03 -0.44 31.30
CA TRP A 191 39.72 0.40 30.31
C TRP A 191 39.76 1.89 30.70
N ARG A 192 38.92 2.34 31.63
CA ARG A 192 38.87 3.77 32.02
C ARG A 192 40.11 4.13 32.84
N LEU A 193 40.86 5.14 32.39
CA LEU A 193 42.03 5.66 33.09
C LEU A 193 41.72 6.12 34.53
N SER A 194 40.50 6.58 34.80
CA SER A 194 40.05 6.97 36.13
C SER A 194 40.03 5.80 37.13
N ARG A 195 39.89 4.56 36.66
CA ARG A 195 39.91 3.35 37.49
C ARG A 195 41.32 2.86 37.82
N ARG A 196 42.33 3.31 37.07
CA ARG A 196 43.74 2.88 37.22
C ARG A 196 44.55 3.74 38.20
N ARG A 197 43.96 4.81 38.76
CA ARG A 197 44.61 5.76 39.68
C ARG A 197 44.09 5.66 41.12
N GLY A 198 43.45 4.55 41.49
CA GLY A 198 42.99 4.25 42.84
C GLY A 198 43.73 3.06 43.41
#